data_AF-A0A0Q8EFT9-F1
#
_entry.id   AF-A0A0Q8EFT9-F1
#
_cell.length_a   1.000
_cell.length_b   1.000
_cell.length_c   1.000
_cell.angle_alpha   90.00
_cell.angle_beta   90.00
_cell.angle_gamma   90.00
#
_symmetry.space_group_name_H-M   'P 1'
#
loop_
_entity.id
_entity.type
_entity.pdbx_description
1 polymer ?
#
loop_
_entity_poly.entity_id
_entity_poly.type
_entity_poly.pdbx_seq_one_letter_code
_entity_poly.pdbx_strand_id
1 'polypeptide(L)'
;MASLGADGDVYLQKTENTFLGVTSATVAVYVKAAGVWAKVGTDLRGAAWYVNTTSTSSGETRPGDMLLRTDTGDLWQRTESGWGTSIGNLKGATGATGPAGPQGPKGDPGTVENAVPIKGTVEGANIYLKGDGVSAPLNVYGNNVDDKRIAVLKSGSIYSNADANTLYTVGVGDTGTDFAGGSYVLAMKNAATLPSTNPVNGVVAYSQGGVFKVKQADGSTVVPADALPKAGGTLTGATDVKPTSGHPLTAYGSTDPATFFRVTDGGHPYSNSLRSTFYNIGVGDTSAPFGGGVRVLGMQNASTVPTSNPSNGVVAYAQGGVMKVRQSDGQIITVGSPPDLPSGWEPEDLGLKAWAYDPAVSHSVPMYCGTTPRLAAVKLNKRTSISKIVWHFGGYAGGLTSGSWAAIYNASTLVRVGNATTIEAGNEPGEQHGSGGNASATTLDAVVTLDPGVYYVVWRFAYNTTTGDGPMILGIENSYGGPANTFGLNNLWRYGRLTTSPTTSPSPLSGIANESNRFWVALA
;
A
#
# COMPACT_ATOMS: atom_id res chain seq x y z
N MET A 1 -8.19 -27.64 -40.24
CA MET A 1 -7.83 -29.07 -40.09
C MET A 1 -7.23 -29.70 -41.34
N ALA A 2 -7.43 -29.18 -42.57
CA ALA A 2 -6.94 -29.82 -43.80
C ALA A 2 -5.42 -30.11 -43.82
N SER A 3 -4.60 -29.27 -43.16
CA SER A 3 -3.14 -29.41 -43.12
C SER A 3 -2.59 -30.35 -42.03
N LEU A 4 -3.41 -30.88 -41.12
CA LEU A 4 -2.96 -31.82 -40.07
C LEU A 4 -3.13 -33.29 -40.52
N GLY A 5 -2.19 -34.16 -40.13
CA GLY A 5 -2.20 -35.62 -40.37
C GLY A 5 -1.55 -36.07 -41.69
N ALA A 6 -1.09 -37.32 -41.73
CA ALA A 6 -0.61 -38.02 -42.93
C ALA A 6 -1.74 -38.86 -43.55
N ASP A 7 -1.57 -39.28 -44.81
CA ASP A 7 -2.51 -40.22 -45.44
C ASP A 7 -2.53 -41.55 -44.69
N GLY A 8 -3.73 -42.07 -44.43
CA GLY A 8 -3.99 -43.23 -43.59
C GLY A 8 -4.38 -42.89 -42.15
N ASP A 9 -4.17 -41.64 -41.70
CA ASP A 9 -4.57 -41.23 -40.35
C ASP A 9 -6.10 -41.23 -40.19
N VAL A 10 -6.55 -41.52 -38.97
CA VAL A 10 -7.96 -41.55 -38.57
C VAL A 10 -8.27 -40.37 -37.65
N TYR A 11 -9.33 -39.64 -37.95
CA TYR A 11 -9.88 -38.59 -37.12
C TYR A 11 -11.30 -38.93 -36.69
N LEU A 12 -11.55 -38.85 -35.38
CA LEU A 12 -12.87 -39.10 -34.80
C LEU A 12 -13.49 -37.77 -34.36
N GLN A 13 -14.61 -37.40 -34.98
CA GLN A 13 -15.35 -36.21 -34.62
C GLN A 13 -16.57 -36.60 -33.77
N LYS A 14 -16.54 -36.24 -32.49
CA LYS A 14 -17.68 -36.41 -31.58
C LYS A 14 -18.59 -35.18 -31.64
N THR A 15 -19.88 -35.39 -31.87
CA THR A 15 -20.93 -34.37 -31.75
C THR A 15 -21.92 -34.83 -30.69
N GLU A 16 -22.19 -33.99 -29.69
CA GLU A 16 -23.21 -34.24 -28.67
C GLU A 16 -24.43 -33.37 -28.93
N ASN A 17 -25.61 -33.95 -28.80
CA ASN A 17 -26.87 -33.21 -28.85
C ASN A 17 -27.76 -33.64 -27.69
N THR A 18 -28.39 -32.66 -27.03
CA THR A 18 -29.37 -32.91 -25.97
C THR A 18 -30.75 -32.61 -26.50
N PHE A 19 -31.56 -33.65 -26.62
CA PHE A 19 -32.93 -33.54 -27.13
C PHE A 19 -33.88 -34.24 -26.15
N LEU A 20 -34.99 -33.59 -25.82
CA LEU A 20 -35.96 -34.06 -24.81
C LEU A 20 -35.29 -34.53 -23.50
N GLY A 21 -34.27 -33.79 -23.04
CA GLY A 21 -33.52 -34.09 -21.81
C GLY A 21 -32.50 -35.22 -21.90
N VAL A 22 -32.33 -35.86 -23.07
CA VAL A 22 -31.37 -36.95 -23.27
C VAL A 22 -30.23 -36.48 -24.16
N THR A 23 -29.02 -36.52 -23.62
CA THR A 23 -27.79 -36.23 -24.38
C THR A 23 -27.31 -37.49 -25.09
N SER A 24 -27.18 -37.41 -26.41
CA SER A 24 -26.62 -38.49 -27.22
C SER A 24 -25.38 -38.03 -27.98
N ALA A 25 -24.38 -38.90 -28.07
CA ALA A 25 -23.14 -38.63 -28.78
C ALA A 25 -23.12 -39.38 -30.11
N THR A 26 -22.62 -38.70 -31.14
CA THR A 26 -22.35 -39.25 -32.46
C THR A 26 -20.88 -39.14 -32.76
N VAL A 27 -20.28 -40.21 -33.28
CA VAL A 27 -18.91 -40.19 -33.75
C VAL A 27 -18.88 -40.38 -35.26
N ALA A 28 -18.41 -39.36 -35.97
CA ALA A 28 -18.07 -39.47 -37.39
C ALA A 28 -16.59 -39.87 -37.50
N VAL A 29 -16.29 -40.88 -38.32
CA VAL A 29 -14.93 -41.32 -38.60
C VAL A 29 -14.50 -40.71 -39.93
N TYR A 30 -13.34 -40.06 -39.94
CA TYR A 30 -12.70 -39.56 -41.15
C TYR A 30 -11.36 -40.23 -41.33
N VAL A 31 -11.01 -40.57 -42.57
CA VAL A 31 -9.68 -41.07 -42.94
C VAL A 31 -9.09 -40.10 -43.93
N LYS A 32 -7.82 -39.77 -43.75
CA LYS A 32 -7.09 -38.93 -44.70
C LYS A 32 -6.57 -39.77 -45.86
N ALA A 33 -6.88 -39.39 -47.09
CA ALA A 33 -6.33 -40.03 -48.28
C ALA A 33 -6.11 -38.98 -49.37
N ALA A 34 -4.94 -39.04 -50.03
CA ALA A 34 -4.48 -38.06 -51.01
C ALA A 34 -4.53 -36.61 -50.48
N GLY A 35 -4.19 -36.41 -49.21
CA GLY A 35 -4.17 -35.10 -48.56
C GLY A 35 -5.53 -34.55 -48.14
N VAL A 36 -6.64 -35.27 -48.38
CA VAL A 36 -8.01 -34.83 -48.07
C VAL A 36 -8.64 -35.73 -47.00
N TRP A 37 -9.26 -35.12 -45.99
CA TRP A 37 -10.06 -35.84 -45.02
C TRP A 37 -11.44 -36.17 -45.62
N ALA A 38 -11.73 -37.45 -45.77
CA ALA A 38 -13.04 -37.94 -46.22
C ALA A 38 -13.71 -38.73 -45.10
N LYS A 39 -15.03 -38.54 -44.93
CA LYS A 39 -15.82 -39.32 -43.96
C LYS A 39 -15.88 -40.76 -44.45
N VAL A 40 -15.57 -41.70 -43.57
CA VAL A 40 -15.64 -43.13 -43.86
C VAL A 40 -16.84 -43.72 -43.14
N GLY A 41 -17.78 -44.25 -43.93
CA GLY A 41 -18.98 -44.88 -43.41
C GLY A 41 -20.04 -43.90 -42.88
N THR A 42 -21.06 -44.47 -42.24
CA THR A 42 -22.11 -43.71 -41.54
C THR A 42 -21.65 -43.31 -40.14
N ASP A 43 -22.41 -42.41 -39.53
CA ASP A 43 -22.17 -42.00 -38.15
C ASP A 43 -22.35 -43.15 -37.16
N LEU A 44 -21.36 -43.31 -36.27
CA LEU A 44 -21.40 -44.28 -35.18
C LEU A 44 -22.14 -43.65 -33.99
N ARG A 45 -23.35 -44.15 -33.70
CA ARG A 45 -24.16 -43.77 -32.54
C ARG A 45 -25.03 -44.94 -32.11
N GLY A 46 -25.20 -45.12 -30.80
CA GLY A 46 -26.20 -46.03 -30.24
C GLY A 46 -27.62 -45.45 -30.27
N ALA A 47 -28.63 -46.31 -30.20
CA ALA A 47 -30.01 -45.87 -30.03
C ALA A 47 -30.18 -45.12 -28.69
N ALA A 48 -30.86 -43.98 -28.71
CA ALA A 48 -31.22 -43.23 -27.53
C ALA A 48 -32.68 -43.51 -27.14
N TRP A 49 -32.97 -43.45 -25.83
CA TRP A 49 -34.32 -43.61 -25.30
C TRP A 49 -34.79 -42.31 -24.66
N TYR A 50 -35.82 -41.70 -25.23
CA TYR A 50 -36.40 -40.44 -24.78
C TYR A 50 -37.64 -40.67 -23.90
N VAL A 51 -37.90 -39.73 -23.00
CA VAL A 51 -39.09 -39.72 -22.16
C VAL A 51 -39.73 -38.34 -22.23
N ASN A 52 -41.02 -38.28 -22.56
CA ASN A 52 -41.73 -37.01 -22.69
C ASN A 52 -43.21 -37.14 -22.26
N THR A 53 -43.85 -36.02 -21.93
CA THR A 53 -45.24 -35.95 -21.46
C THR A 53 -46.19 -35.27 -22.45
N THR A 54 -45.70 -34.66 -23.54
CA THR A 54 -46.54 -33.75 -24.35
C THR A 54 -46.31 -33.82 -25.87
N SER A 55 -45.08 -34.03 -26.36
CA SER A 55 -44.78 -34.02 -27.81
C SER A 55 -44.09 -35.31 -28.32
N THR A 56 -44.32 -35.64 -29.59
CA THR A 56 -43.66 -36.73 -30.34
C THR A 56 -42.76 -36.17 -31.44
N SER A 57 -42.05 -35.06 -31.18
CA SER A 57 -41.13 -34.51 -32.18
C SER A 57 -39.99 -35.50 -32.48
N SER A 58 -39.64 -35.64 -33.76
CA SER A 58 -38.60 -36.58 -34.22
C SER A 58 -37.43 -35.89 -34.92
N GLY A 59 -37.35 -34.56 -34.88
CA GLY A 59 -36.44 -33.75 -35.70
C GLY A 59 -34.95 -34.03 -35.45
N GLU A 60 -34.59 -34.35 -34.21
CA GLU A 60 -33.19 -34.57 -33.78
C GLU A 60 -32.91 -36.04 -33.45
N THR A 61 -33.78 -36.94 -33.91
CA THR A 61 -33.71 -38.38 -33.61
C THR A 61 -33.27 -39.18 -34.82
N ARG A 62 -32.73 -40.38 -34.58
CA ARG A 62 -32.28 -41.28 -35.66
C ARG A 62 -33.08 -42.58 -35.68
N PRO A 63 -33.16 -43.25 -36.83
CA PRO A 63 -33.77 -44.57 -36.92
C PRO A 63 -33.21 -45.50 -35.83
N GLY A 64 -34.09 -46.22 -35.14
CA GLY A 64 -33.75 -47.10 -34.02
C GLY A 64 -33.88 -46.46 -32.63
N ASP A 65 -33.96 -45.13 -32.51
CA ASP A 65 -34.25 -44.45 -31.23
C ASP A 65 -35.63 -44.84 -30.68
N MET A 66 -35.81 -44.74 -29.37
CA MET A 66 -37.03 -45.11 -28.64
C MET A 66 -37.64 -43.90 -27.94
N LEU A 67 -38.97 -43.84 -27.81
CA LEU A 67 -39.67 -42.80 -27.05
C LEU A 67 -40.76 -43.42 -26.17
N LEU A 68 -40.74 -43.09 -24.88
CA LEU A 68 -41.85 -43.33 -23.95
C LEU A 68 -42.63 -42.04 -23.71
N ARG A 69 -43.94 -42.09 -23.98
CA ARG A 69 -44.92 -41.07 -23.57
C ARG A 69 -45.46 -41.40 -22.19
N THR A 70 -45.07 -40.67 -21.16
CA THR A 70 -45.46 -41.01 -19.77
C THR A 70 -46.90 -40.62 -19.44
N ASP A 71 -47.47 -39.69 -20.19
CA ASP A 71 -48.87 -39.29 -20.10
C ASP A 71 -49.82 -40.39 -20.62
N THR A 72 -49.50 -41.02 -21.76
CA THR A 72 -50.34 -42.08 -22.34
C THR A 72 -49.86 -43.50 -22.02
N GLY A 73 -48.58 -43.67 -21.69
CA GLY A 73 -47.93 -44.97 -21.56
C GLY A 73 -47.40 -45.55 -22.88
N ASP A 74 -47.56 -44.85 -24.00
CA ASP A 74 -47.20 -45.39 -25.31
C ASP A 74 -45.68 -45.42 -25.53
N LEU A 75 -45.22 -46.51 -26.14
CA LEU A 75 -43.85 -46.72 -26.59
C LEU A 75 -43.79 -46.61 -28.11
N TRP A 76 -42.72 -45.99 -28.61
CA TRP A 76 -42.48 -45.74 -30.03
C TRP A 76 -41.03 -46.08 -30.38
N GLN A 77 -40.80 -46.51 -31.62
CA GLN A 77 -39.46 -46.67 -32.21
C GLN A 77 -39.37 -45.87 -33.51
N ARG A 78 -38.31 -45.07 -33.64
CA ARG A 78 -38.08 -44.20 -34.79
C ARG A 78 -37.71 -45.03 -36.02
N THR A 79 -38.41 -44.82 -37.14
CA THR A 79 -38.07 -45.39 -38.46
C THR A 79 -37.22 -44.40 -39.26
N GLU A 80 -37.17 -44.47 -40.59
CA GLU A 80 -36.59 -43.40 -41.42
C GLU A 80 -37.54 -42.20 -41.55
N SER A 81 -38.85 -42.43 -41.63
CA SER A 81 -39.85 -41.38 -41.93
C SER A 81 -40.46 -40.66 -40.72
N GLY A 82 -40.46 -41.27 -39.53
CA GLY A 82 -40.88 -40.63 -38.29
C GLY A 82 -40.91 -41.63 -37.14
N TRP A 83 -41.60 -41.30 -36.05
CA TRP A 83 -41.88 -42.27 -34.97
C TRP A 83 -42.82 -43.42 -35.39
N GLY A 84 -43.46 -43.34 -36.57
CA GLY A 84 -44.36 -44.39 -37.06
C GLY A 84 -45.69 -44.42 -36.31
N THR A 85 -46.12 -45.61 -35.88
CA THR A 85 -47.23 -45.87 -34.94
C THR A 85 -46.67 -46.40 -33.62
N SER A 86 -47.40 -46.25 -32.51
CA SER A 86 -46.98 -46.84 -31.24
C SER A 86 -46.78 -48.36 -31.39
N ILE A 87 -45.70 -48.87 -30.82
CA ILE A 87 -45.31 -50.28 -30.87
C ILE A 87 -45.73 -51.04 -29.60
N GLY A 88 -46.32 -50.35 -28.61
CA GLY A 88 -46.80 -50.94 -27.37
C GLY A 88 -47.18 -49.87 -26.34
N ASN A 89 -47.88 -50.27 -25.28
CA ASN A 89 -48.26 -49.37 -24.19
C ASN A 89 -47.94 -50.01 -22.84
N LEU A 90 -47.17 -49.30 -21.99
CA LEU A 90 -46.71 -49.77 -20.68
C LEU A 90 -47.79 -49.79 -19.59
N LYS A 91 -48.94 -49.15 -19.81
CA LYS A 91 -50.09 -49.20 -18.88
C LYS A 91 -50.95 -50.45 -19.08
N GLY A 92 -50.71 -51.22 -20.14
CA GLY A 92 -51.50 -52.41 -20.48
C GLY A 92 -52.91 -52.10 -20.97
N ALA A 93 -53.64 -53.11 -21.44
CA ALA A 93 -55.07 -52.97 -21.73
C ALA A 93 -55.83 -52.78 -20.40
N THR A 94 -56.78 -51.84 -20.34
CA THR A 94 -57.69 -51.70 -19.19
C THR A 94 -58.43 -53.03 -19.00
N GLY A 95 -58.16 -53.72 -17.88
CA GLY A 95 -58.78 -55.00 -17.57
C GLY A 95 -60.31 -54.88 -17.45
N ALA A 96 -61.05 -55.88 -17.94
CA ALA A 96 -62.49 -55.94 -17.81
C ALA A 96 -62.92 -55.96 -16.32
N THR A 97 -63.92 -55.14 -15.98
CA THR A 97 -64.54 -55.12 -14.65
C THR A 97 -65.07 -56.51 -14.28
N GLY A 98 -64.49 -57.13 -13.25
CA GLY A 98 -64.93 -58.46 -12.79
C GLY A 98 -66.35 -58.45 -12.19
N PRO A 99 -67.09 -59.57 -12.25
CA PRO A 99 -68.44 -59.66 -11.69
C PRO A 99 -68.45 -59.50 -10.16
N ALA A 100 -69.49 -58.85 -9.64
CA ALA A 100 -69.68 -58.62 -8.21
C ALA A 100 -69.84 -59.96 -7.45
N GLY A 101 -69.07 -60.15 -6.38
CA GLY A 101 -69.13 -61.34 -5.53
C GLY A 101 -70.41 -61.42 -4.69
N PRO A 102 -70.81 -62.63 -4.24
CA PRO A 102 -72.03 -62.84 -3.46
C PRO A 102 -71.98 -62.16 -2.10
N GLN A 103 -73.12 -61.59 -1.67
CA GLN A 103 -73.26 -60.89 -0.41
C GLN A 103 -73.13 -61.86 0.78
N GLY A 104 -72.14 -61.62 1.65
CA GLY A 104 -71.93 -62.40 2.87
C GLY A 104 -73.03 -62.19 3.94
N PRO A 105 -73.20 -63.14 4.88
CA PRO A 105 -74.21 -63.06 5.92
C PRO A 105 -74.03 -61.83 6.81
N LYS A 106 -75.14 -61.21 7.20
CA LYS A 106 -75.20 -60.03 8.05
C LYS A 106 -74.66 -60.37 9.45
N GLY A 107 -73.55 -59.75 9.82
CA GLY A 107 -72.96 -59.86 11.17
C GLY A 107 -73.74 -59.10 12.23
N ASP A 108 -73.67 -59.62 13.46
CA ASP A 108 -74.30 -59.08 14.68
C ASP A 108 -73.78 -57.66 15.05
N PRO A 109 -74.54 -56.87 15.84
CA PRO A 109 -74.13 -55.52 16.19
C PRO A 109 -72.97 -55.48 17.21
N GLY A 110 -71.82 -54.98 16.74
CA GLY A 110 -71.01 -53.98 17.46
C GLY A 110 -69.89 -54.44 18.39
N THR A 111 -68.65 -54.17 17.98
CA THR A 111 -67.68 -53.42 18.79
C THR A 111 -67.06 -52.34 17.90
N VAL A 112 -67.08 -51.09 18.36
CA VAL A 112 -66.59 -49.93 17.63
C VAL A 112 -65.06 -49.94 17.65
N GLU A 113 -64.44 -50.30 16.53
CA GLU A 113 -63.11 -49.76 16.20
C GLU A 113 -63.31 -48.62 15.20
N ASN A 114 -62.90 -47.42 15.61
CA ASN A 114 -62.93 -46.18 14.83
C ASN A 114 -61.89 -46.19 13.69
N ALA A 115 -61.95 -47.18 12.79
CA ALA A 115 -61.20 -47.15 11.55
C ALA A 115 -62.17 -46.74 10.43
N VAL A 116 -62.02 -45.53 9.89
CA VAL A 116 -62.69 -45.14 8.64
C VAL A 116 -61.99 -45.89 7.52
N PRO A 117 -62.60 -46.94 6.91
CA PRO A 117 -61.95 -47.70 5.86
C PRO A 117 -62.15 -46.93 4.56
N ILE A 118 -61.18 -46.11 4.17
CA ILE A 118 -61.19 -45.49 2.86
C ILE A 118 -60.54 -46.49 1.88
N LYS A 119 -61.33 -47.03 0.95
CA LYS A 119 -60.82 -47.77 -0.21
C LYS A 119 -61.01 -46.89 -1.46
N GLY A 120 -59.90 -46.44 -2.06
CA GLY A 120 -59.89 -45.64 -3.30
C GLY A 120 -58.91 -44.46 -3.26
N THR A 121 -58.73 -43.79 -4.41
CA THR A 121 -57.97 -42.53 -4.50
C THR A 121 -58.82 -41.39 -3.94
N VAL A 122 -58.28 -40.63 -2.98
CA VAL A 122 -58.94 -39.45 -2.44
C VAL A 122 -58.22 -38.21 -2.97
N GLU A 123 -58.90 -37.44 -3.82
CA GLU A 123 -58.42 -36.15 -4.31
C GLU A 123 -59.15 -35.02 -3.57
N GLY A 124 -58.40 -34.06 -3.00
CA GLY A 124 -58.96 -32.86 -2.39
C GLY A 124 -59.55 -32.98 -0.97
N ALA A 125 -59.30 -34.08 -0.23
CA ALA A 125 -59.76 -34.18 1.16
C ALA A 125 -58.75 -33.57 2.16
N ASN A 126 -59.24 -32.70 3.03
CA ASN A 126 -58.50 -32.26 4.22
C ASN A 126 -58.72 -33.26 5.36
N ILE A 127 -57.69 -34.02 5.73
CA ILE A 127 -57.75 -34.94 6.87
C ILE A 127 -57.26 -34.20 8.12
N TYR A 128 -58.16 -33.90 9.05
CA TYR A 128 -57.82 -33.33 10.36
C TYR A 128 -57.69 -34.45 11.39
N LEU A 129 -56.45 -34.74 11.80
CA LEU A 129 -56.14 -35.73 12.84
C LEU A 129 -55.68 -34.99 14.09
N LYS A 130 -56.46 -35.04 15.17
CA LYS A 130 -56.04 -34.56 16.49
C LYS A 130 -55.38 -35.72 17.23
N GLY A 131 -54.09 -35.61 17.51
CA GLY A 131 -53.46 -36.45 18.53
C GLY A 131 -53.99 -36.04 19.90
N ASP A 132 -54.34 -37.01 20.75
CA ASP A 132 -54.81 -36.77 22.12
C ASP A 132 -53.67 -36.36 23.08
N GLY A 133 -52.42 -36.34 22.58
CA GLY A 133 -51.22 -35.99 23.33
C GLY A 133 -50.73 -37.09 24.27
N VAL A 134 -51.39 -38.26 24.32
CA VAL A 134 -51.10 -39.30 25.31
C VAL A 134 -50.86 -40.67 24.66
N SER A 135 -51.47 -40.99 23.52
CA SER A 135 -51.43 -42.36 22.96
C SER A 135 -51.08 -42.42 21.46
N ALA A 136 -49.87 -42.92 21.20
CA ALA A 136 -49.30 -43.38 19.91
C ALA A 136 -49.11 -42.34 18.78
N PRO A 137 -48.00 -42.46 18.01
CA PRO A 137 -47.77 -41.56 16.88
C PRO A 137 -48.71 -41.84 15.70
N LEU A 138 -48.98 -40.80 14.92
CA LEU A 138 -49.53 -40.94 13.58
C LEU A 138 -48.56 -41.79 12.74
N ASN A 139 -48.95 -43.04 12.48
CA ASN A 139 -48.23 -43.92 11.58
C ASN A 139 -48.97 -43.97 10.25
N VAL A 140 -48.49 -43.22 9.26
CA VAL A 140 -48.92 -43.40 7.88
C VAL A 140 -48.11 -44.55 7.31
N TYR A 141 -48.69 -45.75 7.35
CA TYR A 141 -48.12 -46.91 6.69
C TYR A 141 -48.57 -46.90 5.24
N GLY A 142 -47.63 -47.01 4.31
CA GLY A 142 -47.95 -47.67 3.05
C GLY A 142 -47.58 -49.15 3.13
N ASN A 143 -48.14 -49.94 2.23
CA ASN A 143 -48.18 -51.41 2.31
C ASN A 143 -46.94 -52.10 1.73
N ASN A 144 -45.90 -51.38 1.29
CA ASN A 144 -44.72 -51.98 0.67
C ASN A 144 -43.43 -51.73 1.45
N VAL A 145 -42.45 -52.60 1.25
CA VAL A 145 -41.16 -52.61 1.98
C VAL A 145 -40.36 -51.32 1.75
N ASP A 146 -40.64 -50.60 0.64
CA ASP A 146 -40.04 -49.33 0.25
C ASP A 146 -40.93 -48.10 0.54
N ASP A 147 -41.97 -48.25 1.37
CA ASP A 147 -42.87 -47.13 1.63
C ASP A 147 -42.19 -45.99 2.36
N LYS A 148 -42.35 -44.79 1.79
CA LYS A 148 -41.80 -43.53 2.27
C LYS A 148 -42.52 -43.15 3.56
N ARG A 149 -41.86 -43.33 4.69
CA ARG A 149 -42.46 -43.06 6.01
C ARG A 149 -42.21 -41.61 6.39
N ILE A 150 -43.24 -40.88 6.80
CA ILE A 150 -43.09 -39.77 7.74
C ILE A 150 -43.68 -40.27 9.04
N ALA A 151 -42.82 -40.62 10.00
CA ALA A 151 -43.24 -41.05 11.32
C ALA A 151 -42.90 -39.95 12.33
N VAL A 152 -43.83 -39.63 13.22
CA VAL A 152 -43.47 -38.98 14.49
C VAL A 152 -43.10 -40.12 15.43
N LEU A 153 -41.90 -40.15 15.99
CA LEU A 153 -41.52 -41.20 16.93
C LEU A 153 -42.12 -40.92 18.30
N LYS A 154 -42.12 -41.92 19.21
CA LYS A 154 -42.53 -41.73 20.62
C LYS A 154 -41.74 -40.62 21.33
N SER A 155 -40.55 -40.28 20.83
CA SER A 155 -39.73 -39.16 21.29
C SER A 155 -40.20 -37.78 20.80
N GLY A 156 -41.23 -37.71 19.96
CA GLY A 156 -41.67 -36.49 19.27
C GLY A 156 -40.83 -36.12 18.05
N SER A 157 -39.78 -36.89 17.73
CA SER A 157 -38.92 -36.64 16.57
C SER A 157 -39.63 -37.03 15.26
N ILE A 158 -39.52 -36.20 14.22
CA ILE A 158 -39.98 -36.56 12.88
C ILE A 158 -38.88 -37.38 12.18
N TYR A 159 -39.21 -38.57 11.73
CA TYR A 159 -38.33 -39.49 11.01
C TYR A 159 -38.86 -39.69 9.59
N SER A 160 -37.98 -39.55 8.59
CA SER A 160 -38.24 -39.94 7.21
C SER A 160 -37.15 -40.87 6.70
N ASN A 161 -37.52 -41.98 6.06
CA ASN A 161 -36.61 -42.88 5.36
C ASN A 161 -36.67 -42.72 3.84
N ALA A 162 -37.33 -41.67 3.33
CA ALA A 162 -37.48 -41.50 1.90
C ALA A 162 -36.11 -41.19 1.26
N ASP A 163 -35.66 -42.07 0.37
CA ASP A 163 -34.40 -41.92 -0.40
C ASP A 163 -34.39 -40.70 -1.35
N ALA A 164 -35.51 -39.98 -1.46
CA ALA A 164 -35.62 -38.72 -2.20
C ALA A 164 -36.26 -37.65 -1.31
N ASN A 165 -35.61 -36.47 -1.23
CA ASN A 165 -36.04 -35.27 -0.50
C ASN A 165 -37.52 -34.93 -0.71
N THR A 166 -38.40 -35.39 0.18
CA THR A 166 -39.84 -35.06 0.16
C THR A 166 -40.28 -34.11 1.26
N LEU A 167 -39.40 -33.69 2.20
CA LEU A 167 -39.72 -32.63 3.15
C LEU A 167 -39.22 -31.28 2.65
N TYR A 168 -40.12 -30.54 1.99
CA TYR A 168 -39.85 -29.17 1.51
C TYR A 168 -39.84 -28.12 2.65
N THR A 169 -40.44 -28.43 3.81
CA THR A 169 -40.45 -27.59 5.01
C THR A 169 -40.56 -28.44 6.27
N VAL A 170 -39.57 -28.40 7.16
CA VAL A 170 -39.64 -29.00 8.50
C VAL A 170 -39.83 -27.88 9.52
N GLY A 171 -41.03 -27.72 10.05
CA GLY A 171 -41.25 -26.89 11.24
C GLY A 171 -40.93 -27.72 12.49
N VAL A 172 -39.88 -27.35 13.24
CA VAL A 172 -39.56 -28.00 14.52
C VAL A 172 -39.73 -26.97 15.64
N GLY A 173 -40.83 -27.05 16.38
CA GLY A 173 -41.08 -26.22 17.57
C GLY A 173 -42.55 -26.09 17.93
N ASP A 174 -42.84 -26.10 19.23
CA ASP A 174 -44.12 -25.63 19.78
C ASP A 174 -44.11 -24.09 19.76
N THR A 175 -45.05 -23.49 19.05
CA THR A 175 -45.16 -22.02 18.96
C THR A 175 -46.61 -21.60 19.10
N GLY A 176 -46.99 -21.19 20.31
CA GLY A 176 -48.24 -20.44 20.53
C GLY A 176 -48.29 -19.06 19.85
N THR A 177 -47.32 -18.72 18.98
CA THR A 177 -47.24 -17.44 18.26
C THR A 177 -46.62 -17.67 16.87
N ASP A 178 -47.29 -17.19 15.83
CA ASP A 178 -46.84 -17.27 14.42
C ASP A 178 -45.39 -16.83 14.21
N PHE A 179 -44.69 -17.54 13.31
CA PHE A 179 -43.28 -17.33 12.92
C PHE A 179 -43.03 -16.04 12.13
N ALA A 180 -43.42 -14.88 12.68
CA ALA A 180 -43.04 -13.53 12.27
C ALA A 180 -43.04 -13.25 10.74
N GLY A 181 -43.87 -13.94 9.96
CA GLY A 181 -44.07 -13.71 8.52
C GLY A 181 -42.93 -14.15 7.58
N GLY A 182 -41.96 -14.96 8.02
CA GLY A 182 -40.85 -15.42 7.16
C GLY A 182 -41.12 -16.78 6.50
N SER A 183 -41.17 -16.86 5.17
CA SER A 183 -41.50 -18.09 4.42
C SER A 183 -40.44 -19.22 4.48
N TYR A 184 -39.30 -19.07 5.18
CA TYR A 184 -38.20 -20.05 5.17
C TYR A 184 -37.35 -20.02 6.46
N VAL A 185 -37.94 -20.24 7.64
CA VAL A 185 -37.21 -20.17 8.93
C VAL A 185 -37.03 -21.57 9.55
N LEU A 186 -35.78 -22.01 9.72
CA LEU A 186 -35.43 -23.13 10.60
C LEU A 186 -35.30 -22.60 12.04
N ALA A 187 -36.33 -22.76 12.85
CA ALA A 187 -36.29 -22.38 14.26
C ALA A 187 -35.64 -23.50 15.10
N MET A 188 -34.67 -23.12 15.94
CA MET A 188 -34.05 -24.03 16.91
C MET A 188 -34.33 -23.51 18.31
N LYS A 189 -34.95 -24.33 19.18
CA LYS A 189 -35.16 -23.96 20.58
C LYS A 189 -33.80 -23.78 21.27
N ASN A 190 -33.69 -22.72 22.07
CA ASN A 190 -32.52 -22.50 22.91
C ASN A 190 -32.38 -23.68 23.90
N ALA A 191 -31.28 -24.43 23.79
CA ALA A 191 -31.05 -25.64 24.56
C ALA A 191 -30.73 -25.28 26.02
N ALA A 192 -31.59 -25.72 26.96
CA ALA A 192 -31.32 -25.59 28.40
C ALA A 192 -30.21 -26.55 28.87
N THR A 193 -30.04 -27.68 28.18
CA THR A 193 -29.02 -28.70 28.45
C THR A 193 -28.21 -28.92 27.18
N LEU A 194 -26.88 -28.88 27.29
CA LEU A 194 -25.96 -29.08 26.18
C LEU A 194 -26.08 -30.51 25.60
N PRO A 195 -25.88 -30.70 24.28
CA PRO A 195 -25.70 -32.03 23.72
C PRO A 195 -24.50 -32.73 24.39
N SER A 196 -24.78 -33.75 25.20
CA SER A 196 -23.78 -34.45 26.02
C SER A 196 -22.98 -35.50 25.24
N THR A 197 -23.54 -36.01 24.14
CA THR A 197 -22.88 -36.97 23.25
C THR A 197 -22.31 -36.29 22.01
N ASN A 198 -21.20 -36.81 21.49
CA ASN A 198 -20.66 -36.37 20.19
C ASN A 198 -21.38 -37.15 19.08
N PRO A 199 -21.70 -36.53 17.94
CA PRO A 199 -22.24 -37.27 16.81
C PRO A 199 -21.17 -38.24 16.29
N VAL A 200 -21.54 -39.49 15.99
CA VAL A 200 -20.61 -40.47 15.40
C VAL A 200 -20.31 -40.12 13.94
N ASN A 201 -21.26 -39.47 13.25
CA ASN A 201 -21.12 -38.94 11.90
C ASN A 201 -21.83 -37.58 11.80
N GLY A 202 -21.24 -36.61 11.10
CA GLY A 202 -21.82 -35.30 10.83
C GLY A 202 -21.69 -34.30 11.98
N VAL A 203 -22.72 -33.45 12.15
CA VAL A 203 -22.74 -32.36 13.14
C VAL A 203 -24.08 -32.28 13.88
N VAL A 204 -24.05 -31.78 15.11
CA VAL A 204 -25.24 -31.40 15.87
C VAL A 204 -25.33 -29.87 15.88
N ALA A 205 -26.28 -29.31 15.15
CA ALA A 205 -26.60 -27.88 15.22
C ALA A 205 -27.57 -27.62 16.38
N TYR A 206 -27.26 -26.63 17.24
CA TYR A 206 -28.08 -26.27 18.39
C TYR A 206 -27.99 -24.78 18.69
N SER A 207 -29.01 -24.22 19.32
CA SER A 207 -28.96 -22.86 19.87
C SER A 207 -28.62 -22.92 21.36
N GLN A 208 -27.71 -22.08 21.85
CA GLN A 208 -27.46 -21.90 23.28
C GLN A 208 -27.23 -20.42 23.60
N GLY A 209 -27.96 -19.88 24.57
CA GLY A 209 -27.92 -18.44 24.90
C GLY A 209 -28.33 -17.53 23.74
N GLY A 210 -29.14 -18.05 22.80
CA GLY A 210 -29.52 -17.32 21.58
C GLY A 210 -28.49 -17.34 20.45
N VAL A 211 -27.40 -18.10 20.59
CA VAL A 211 -26.34 -18.23 19.58
C VAL A 211 -26.44 -19.57 18.87
N PHE A 212 -26.32 -19.56 17.54
CA PHE A 212 -26.22 -20.77 16.73
C PHE A 212 -24.85 -21.44 16.89
N LYS A 213 -24.86 -22.73 17.25
CA LYS A 213 -23.67 -23.55 17.53
C LYS A 213 -23.74 -24.86 16.74
N VAL A 214 -22.58 -25.39 16.37
CA VAL A 214 -22.43 -26.65 15.63
C VAL A 214 -21.42 -27.52 16.35
N LYS A 215 -21.85 -28.64 16.96
CA LYS A 215 -20.97 -29.63 17.58
C LYS A 215 -20.53 -30.66 16.53
N GLN A 216 -19.24 -30.84 16.34
CA GLN A 216 -18.67 -31.78 15.38
C GLN A 216 -18.43 -33.16 16.00
N ALA A 217 -18.14 -34.16 15.16
CA ALA A 217 -17.89 -35.54 15.59
C ALA A 217 -16.67 -35.69 16.54
N ASP A 218 -15.68 -34.80 16.40
CA ASP A 218 -14.53 -34.71 17.31
C ASP A 218 -14.87 -34.08 18.68
N GLY A 219 -16.12 -33.64 18.88
CA GLY A 219 -16.60 -32.98 20.09
C GLY A 219 -16.38 -31.47 20.13
N SER A 220 -15.68 -30.88 19.15
CA SER A 220 -15.51 -29.44 19.04
C SER A 220 -16.85 -28.75 18.77
N THR A 221 -17.01 -27.50 19.24
CA THR A 221 -18.18 -26.67 18.95
C THR A 221 -17.76 -25.45 18.15
N VAL A 222 -18.38 -25.23 16.99
CA VAL A 222 -18.18 -24.07 16.11
C VAL A 222 -19.34 -23.10 16.27
N VAL A 223 -19.04 -21.80 16.34
CA VAL A 223 -20.04 -20.71 16.32
C VAL A 223 -19.87 -19.96 14.99
N PRO A 224 -20.75 -20.16 13.99
CA PRO A 224 -20.55 -19.64 12.63
C PRO A 224 -20.61 -18.10 12.45
N ALA A 225 -20.71 -17.31 13.52
CA ALA A 225 -20.99 -15.88 13.45
C ALA A 225 -19.79 -14.95 13.71
N ASP A 226 -18.61 -15.47 14.06
CA ASP A 226 -17.44 -14.64 14.35
C ASP A 226 -16.24 -15.10 13.52
N ALA A 227 -16.10 -14.57 12.30
CA ALA A 227 -14.90 -14.78 11.48
C ALA A 227 -13.63 -14.18 12.11
N LEU A 228 -13.77 -13.39 13.18
CA LEU A 228 -12.67 -12.85 13.98
C LEU A 228 -12.92 -13.20 15.46
N PRO A 229 -11.97 -13.83 16.17
CA PRO A 229 -12.11 -14.12 17.58
C PRO A 229 -12.32 -12.82 18.37
N LYS A 230 -13.50 -12.65 18.99
CA LYS A 230 -13.85 -11.45 19.77
C LYS A 230 -12.97 -11.24 21.02
N ALA A 231 -12.29 -12.28 21.50
CA ALA A 231 -11.25 -12.19 22.51
C ALA A 231 -10.38 -13.45 22.51
N GLY A 232 -9.06 -13.29 22.37
CA GLY A 232 -8.08 -14.39 22.47
C GLY A 232 -8.18 -15.43 21.35
N GLY A 233 -7.24 -15.40 20.41
CA GLY A 233 -7.12 -16.41 19.36
C GLY A 233 -5.96 -16.10 18.40
N THR A 234 -5.42 -17.15 17.77
CA THR A 234 -4.38 -17.01 16.74
C THR A 234 -5.05 -17.03 15.37
N LEU A 235 -4.95 -15.93 14.62
CA LEU A 235 -5.32 -15.92 13.21
C LEU A 235 -4.13 -16.43 12.39
N THR A 236 -4.33 -17.48 11.60
CA THR A 236 -3.34 -18.00 10.67
C THR A 236 -3.66 -17.50 9.25
N GLY A 237 -2.67 -16.93 8.56
CA GLY A 237 -2.83 -16.31 7.23
C GLY A 237 -2.87 -14.78 7.24
N ALA A 238 -3.04 -14.17 6.06
CA ALA A 238 -3.16 -12.72 5.94
C ALA A 238 -4.51 -12.25 6.50
N THR A 239 -4.47 -11.30 7.45
CA THR A 239 -5.67 -10.66 7.98
C THR A 239 -5.73 -9.21 7.51
N ASP A 240 -6.78 -8.88 6.75
CA ASP A 240 -7.07 -7.51 6.33
C ASP A 240 -8.09 -6.88 7.28
N VAL A 241 -7.66 -5.92 8.09
CA VAL A 241 -8.58 -5.08 8.88
C VAL A 241 -8.96 -3.88 8.01
N LYS A 242 -10.12 -3.94 7.36
CA LYS A 242 -10.68 -2.86 6.53
C LYS A 242 -11.61 -1.98 7.37
N PRO A 243 -11.19 -0.77 7.81
CA PRO A 243 -12.13 0.17 8.41
C PRO A 243 -13.17 0.64 7.38
N THR A 244 -14.34 1.09 7.84
CA THR A 244 -15.42 1.66 6.98
C THR A 244 -14.98 2.92 6.23
N SER A 245 -13.91 3.57 6.68
CA SER A 245 -13.23 4.67 6.00
C SER A 245 -11.72 4.59 6.30
N GLY A 246 -10.87 4.80 5.29
CA GLY A 246 -9.40 4.80 5.44
C GLY A 246 -8.73 3.60 4.78
N HIS A 247 -7.41 3.47 4.99
CA HIS A 247 -6.61 2.38 4.42
C HIS A 247 -6.67 1.12 5.30
N PRO A 248 -6.72 -0.08 4.71
CA PRO A 248 -6.66 -1.33 5.46
C PRO A 248 -5.34 -1.48 6.21
N LEU A 249 -5.39 -2.05 7.41
CA LEU A 249 -4.21 -2.60 8.07
C LEU A 249 -4.08 -4.07 7.66
N THR A 250 -3.05 -4.38 6.87
CA THR A 250 -2.71 -5.77 6.52
C THR A 250 -1.60 -6.25 7.43
N ALA A 251 -1.90 -7.25 8.27
CA ALA A 251 -0.91 -7.91 9.11
C ALA A 251 -0.55 -9.28 8.52
N TYR A 252 0.73 -9.53 8.29
CA TYR A 252 1.24 -10.84 7.88
C TYR A 252 1.79 -11.58 9.10
N GLY A 253 1.34 -12.82 9.31
CA GLY A 253 1.95 -13.71 10.28
C GLY A 253 3.35 -14.10 9.84
N SER A 254 4.35 -13.83 10.67
CA SER A 254 5.72 -14.32 10.51
C SER A 254 5.90 -15.62 11.30
N THR A 255 6.70 -16.56 10.79
CA THR A 255 7.15 -17.73 11.56
C THR A 255 8.25 -17.40 12.57
N ASP A 256 8.79 -16.17 12.53
CA ASP A 256 9.78 -15.68 13.47
C ASP A 256 9.10 -15.09 14.73
N PRO A 257 9.20 -15.73 15.91
CA PRO A 257 8.59 -15.27 17.15
C PRO A 257 9.18 -13.97 17.69
N ALA A 258 10.23 -13.40 17.08
CA ALA A 258 10.88 -12.17 17.55
C ALA A 258 10.32 -10.87 16.94
N THR A 259 9.38 -10.94 15.98
CA THR A 259 8.88 -9.76 15.26
C THR A 259 7.41 -9.49 15.53
N PHE A 260 7.11 -8.67 16.55
CA PHE A 260 5.77 -8.13 16.77
C PHE A 260 5.74 -6.64 16.42
N PHE A 261 4.93 -6.31 15.42
CA PHE A 261 4.36 -4.97 15.29
C PHE A 261 3.10 -4.94 16.15
N ARG A 262 3.04 -4.03 17.11
CA ARG A 262 1.86 -3.82 17.97
C ARG A 262 1.38 -2.40 17.79
N VAL A 263 0.08 -2.22 17.72
CA VAL A 263 -0.55 -0.92 17.95
C VAL A 263 -1.03 -0.92 19.40
N THR A 264 -0.55 0.00 20.22
CA THR A 264 -0.98 0.09 21.63
C THR A 264 -2.43 0.56 21.72
N ASP A 265 -3.02 0.49 22.91
CA ASP A 265 -4.33 1.08 23.23
C ASP A 265 -4.41 2.58 22.90
N GLY A 266 -3.30 3.31 23.02
CA GLY A 266 -3.14 4.70 22.56
C GLY A 266 -3.02 4.88 21.04
N GLY A 267 -3.08 3.82 20.24
CA GLY A 267 -2.95 3.88 18.78
C GLY A 267 -1.52 4.00 18.29
N HIS A 268 -0.51 3.80 19.14
CA HIS A 268 0.88 3.99 18.76
C HIS A 268 1.47 2.73 18.12
N PRO A 269 2.05 2.82 16.91
CA PRO A 269 2.84 1.73 16.34
C PRO A 269 4.11 1.53 17.18
N TYR A 270 4.28 0.33 17.71
CA TYR A 270 5.39 -0.06 18.58
C TYR A 270 5.97 -1.39 18.09
N SER A 271 7.30 -1.50 18.09
CA SER A 271 7.99 -2.77 17.86
C SER A 271 8.91 -3.08 19.03
N ASN A 272 8.74 -4.27 19.62
CA ASN A 272 9.58 -4.77 20.70
C ASN A 272 10.74 -5.64 20.20
N SER A 273 10.99 -5.65 18.89
CA SER A 273 12.02 -6.49 18.29
C SER A 273 13.41 -5.98 18.65
N LEU A 274 14.27 -6.89 19.10
CA LEU A 274 15.71 -6.62 19.29
C LEU A 274 16.47 -6.44 17.96
N ARG A 275 15.78 -6.64 16.83
CA ARG A 275 16.28 -6.45 15.45
C ARG A 275 15.46 -5.36 14.76
N SER A 276 16.04 -4.62 13.81
CA SER A 276 15.28 -3.65 13.02
C SER A 276 14.14 -4.36 12.28
N THR A 277 12.90 -4.13 12.71
CA THR A 277 11.70 -4.78 12.19
C THR A 277 11.28 -4.29 10.82
N PHE A 278 11.79 -3.13 10.41
CA PHE A 278 11.44 -2.49 9.16
C PHE A 278 12.68 -2.38 8.26
N TYR A 279 12.52 -2.79 7.00
CA TYR A 279 13.55 -2.58 5.98
C TYR A 279 13.71 -1.09 5.67
N ASN A 280 12.60 -0.37 5.48
CA ASN A 280 12.51 1.09 5.37
C ASN A 280 11.23 1.53 6.11
N ILE A 281 11.21 2.73 6.67
CA ILE A 281 10.01 3.32 7.29
C ILE A 281 9.60 4.55 6.47
N GLY A 282 8.36 4.56 6.00
CA GLY A 282 7.72 5.72 5.39
C GLY A 282 6.81 6.42 6.37
N VAL A 283 6.94 7.73 6.50
CA VAL A 283 6.01 8.58 7.26
C VAL A 283 5.43 9.62 6.31
N GLY A 284 4.13 9.46 5.97
CA GLY A 284 3.41 10.27 4.98
C GLY A 284 3.22 9.57 3.62
N ASP A 285 2.53 10.23 2.68
CA ASP A 285 2.38 9.76 1.30
C ASP A 285 3.64 10.11 0.51
N THR A 286 4.67 9.27 0.66
CA THR A 286 5.86 9.37 -0.17
C THR A 286 5.54 8.78 -1.53
N SER A 287 5.06 9.60 -2.46
CA SER A 287 4.72 9.18 -3.84
C SER A 287 5.92 8.67 -4.67
N ALA A 288 7.13 8.67 -4.10
CA ALA A 288 8.37 8.19 -4.73
C ALA A 288 9.08 7.14 -3.85
N PRO A 289 9.73 6.12 -4.46
CA PRO A 289 10.49 5.10 -3.73
C PRO A 289 11.68 5.71 -2.98
N PHE A 290 12.11 5.08 -1.87
CA PHE A 290 13.22 5.49 -0.97
C PHE A 290 14.64 5.47 -1.62
N GLY A 291 14.76 5.69 -2.93
CA GLY A 291 16.03 5.89 -3.62
C GLY A 291 16.96 4.68 -3.64
N GLY A 292 16.44 3.44 -3.53
CA GLY A 292 17.24 2.22 -3.54
C GLY A 292 18.06 1.95 -2.26
N GLY A 293 17.94 2.80 -1.24
CA GLY A 293 18.59 2.61 0.05
C GLY A 293 17.89 1.54 0.91
N VAL A 294 18.69 0.84 1.73
CA VAL A 294 18.23 -0.12 2.75
C VAL A 294 18.37 0.53 4.13
N ARG A 295 17.33 0.44 4.98
CA ARG A 295 17.23 1.05 6.32
C ARG A 295 17.10 2.57 6.31
N VAL A 296 16.31 3.08 5.36
CA VAL A 296 16.01 4.50 5.20
C VAL A 296 14.73 4.88 5.94
N LEU A 297 14.76 6.04 6.62
CA LEU A 297 13.58 6.77 7.06
C LEU A 297 13.25 7.83 6.00
N GLY A 298 12.14 7.68 5.29
CA GLY A 298 11.65 8.70 4.36
C GLY A 298 10.53 9.51 5.00
N MET A 299 10.67 10.84 4.93
CA MET A 299 9.70 11.80 5.46
C MET A 299 9.31 12.78 4.35
N GLN A 300 8.01 12.96 4.15
CA GLN A 300 7.51 13.97 3.21
C GLN A 300 7.73 15.38 3.78
N ASN A 301 7.97 16.36 2.91
CA ASN A 301 8.00 17.77 3.31
C ASN A 301 6.65 18.18 3.92
N ALA A 302 6.68 18.80 5.09
CA ALA A 302 5.52 19.40 5.71
C ALA A 302 5.02 20.58 4.88
N SER A 303 3.78 20.49 4.39
CA SER A 303 3.09 21.61 3.72
C SER A 303 2.73 22.73 4.70
N THR A 304 2.47 22.35 5.96
CA THR A 304 2.29 23.27 7.09
C THR A 304 3.28 22.89 8.19
N VAL A 305 4.15 23.82 8.57
CA VAL A 305 5.19 23.60 9.59
C VAL A 305 4.56 23.57 10.98
N PRO A 306 4.97 22.66 11.88
CA PRO A 306 4.53 22.67 13.27
C PRO A 306 4.81 24.01 13.95
N THR A 307 3.78 24.63 14.52
CA THR A 307 3.86 25.96 15.16
C THR A 307 3.91 25.90 16.69
N SER A 308 3.37 24.84 17.30
CA SER A 308 3.40 24.62 18.74
C SER A 308 4.63 23.83 19.19
N ASN A 309 5.18 24.17 20.35
CA ASN A 309 6.25 23.39 20.97
C ASN A 309 5.66 22.10 21.57
N PRO A 310 6.35 20.95 21.44
CA PRO A 310 5.96 19.75 22.17
C PRO A 310 6.14 19.97 23.68
N SER A 311 5.16 19.57 24.48
CA SER A 311 5.26 19.61 25.95
C SER A 311 6.28 18.61 26.50
N ASN A 312 6.53 17.51 25.76
CA ASN A 312 7.57 16.51 26.03
C ASN A 312 8.17 16.02 24.71
N GLY A 313 9.49 15.82 24.68
CA GLY A 313 10.20 15.30 23.51
C GLY A 313 10.41 16.34 22.41
N VAL A 314 10.39 15.89 21.16
CA VAL A 314 10.67 16.72 19.97
C VAL A 314 9.67 16.45 18.85
N VAL A 315 9.48 17.44 17.98
CA VAL A 315 8.76 17.27 16.71
C VAL A 315 9.77 17.27 15.57
N ALA A 316 9.91 16.12 14.94
CA ALA A 316 10.75 15.90 13.77
C ALA A 316 9.93 16.11 12.49
N TYR A 317 10.38 16.97 11.58
CA TYR A 317 9.67 17.26 10.33
C TYR A 317 10.64 17.63 9.20
N ALA A 318 10.29 17.32 7.96
CA ALA A 318 11.02 17.78 6.79
C ALA A 318 10.43 19.09 6.27
N GLN A 319 11.27 20.05 5.88
CA GLN A 319 10.85 21.28 5.21
C GLN A 319 11.90 21.67 4.16
N GLY A 320 11.48 21.86 2.91
CA GLY A 320 12.39 22.22 1.83
C GLY A 320 13.45 21.13 1.54
N GLY A 321 13.14 19.87 1.82
CA GLY A 321 14.07 18.75 1.63
C GLY A 321 15.09 18.56 2.77
N VAL A 322 15.00 19.33 3.85
CA VAL A 322 15.91 19.23 5.00
C VAL A 322 15.14 18.79 6.23
N MET A 323 15.75 17.89 6.99
CA MET A 323 15.21 17.41 8.26
C MET A 323 15.40 18.47 9.35
N LYS A 324 14.33 18.76 10.09
CA LYS A 324 14.29 19.70 11.20
C LYS A 324 13.73 19.04 12.44
N VAL A 325 14.19 19.49 13.61
CA VAL A 325 13.75 19.02 14.92
C VAL A 325 13.38 20.24 15.76
N ARG A 326 12.08 20.41 16.06
CA ARG A 326 11.59 21.40 17.02
C ARG A 326 11.66 20.80 18.42
N GLN A 327 12.34 21.49 19.32
CA GLN A 327 12.47 21.12 20.73
C GLN A 327 11.35 21.72 21.58
N SER A 328 11.21 21.25 22.82
CA SER A 328 10.21 21.75 23.78
C SER A 328 10.44 23.21 24.18
N ASP A 329 11.69 23.68 24.15
CA ASP A 329 12.08 25.08 24.38
C ASP A 329 11.78 26.00 23.18
N GLY A 330 11.34 25.45 22.05
CA GLY A 330 11.03 26.17 20.82
C GLY A 330 12.20 26.37 19.86
N GLN A 331 13.42 25.94 20.20
CA GLN A 331 14.50 25.89 19.23
C GLN A 331 14.19 24.91 18.10
N ILE A 332 14.65 25.24 16.90
CA ILE A 332 14.56 24.40 15.72
C ILE A 332 15.97 24.05 15.26
N ILE A 333 16.35 22.78 15.44
CA ILE A 333 17.63 22.25 14.95
C ILE A 333 17.43 21.79 13.51
N THR A 334 18.34 22.19 12.62
CA THR A 334 18.42 21.66 11.26
C THR A 334 19.44 20.52 11.24
N VAL A 335 18.99 19.30 10.94
CA VAL A 335 19.85 18.12 10.97
C VAL A 335 20.74 18.10 9.73
N GLY A 336 22.05 17.97 9.93
CA GLY A 336 23.03 17.94 8.83
C GLY A 336 23.61 19.31 8.46
N SER A 337 23.16 20.40 9.09
CA SER A 337 23.99 21.60 9.17
C SER A 337 25.22 21.27 10.02
N PRO A 338 26.45 21.65 9.61
CA PRO A 338 27.60 21.51 10.49
C PRO A 338 27.25 22.16 11.83
N PRO A 339 27.60 21.53 12.97
CA PRO A 339 27.39 22.18 14.26
C PRO A 339 28.06 23.55 14.19
N ASP A 340 27.36 24.61 14.63
CA ASP A 340 28.00 25.87 14.98
C ASP A 340 29.13 25.49 15.93
N LEU A 341 30.38 25.54 15.47
CA LEU A 341 31.51 25.22 16.32
C LEU A 341 31.65 26.39 17.29
N PRO A 342 31.23 26.26 18.56
CA PRO A 342 31.15 27.38 19.45
C PRO A 342 32.53 27.53 20.08
N SER A 343 33.44 28.25 19.42
CA SER A 343 34.66 28.71 20.11
C SER A 343 35.38 29.91 19.48
N GLY A 344 34.84 30.57 18.45
CA GLY A 344 35.50 31.72 17.83
C GLY A 344 34.50 32.81 17.47
N TRP A 345 34.97 34.06 17.45
CA TRP A 345 34.26 35.15 16.79
C TRP A 345 34.23 34.82 15.29
N GLU A 346 33.08 34.90 14.63
CA GLU A 346 32.92 34.66 13.20
C GLU A 346 32.67 35.97 12.41
N PRO A 347 32.95 36.02 11.10
CA PRO A 347 32.63 37.19 10.28
C PRO A 347 31.16 37.64 10.42
N GLU A 348 30.25 36.69 10.51
CA GLU A 348 28.81 36.92 10.63
C GLU A 348 28.41 37.69 11.90
N ASP A 349 29.17 37.56 12.99
CA ASP A 349 28.92 38.28 14.25
C ASP A 349 29.14 39.79 14.09
N LEU A 350 29.94 40.21 13.10
CA LEU A 350 30.13 41.62 12.71
C LEU A 350 29.31 42.02 11.47
N GLY A 351 28.40 41.15 11.00
CA GLY A 351 27.63 41.37 9.78
C GLY A 351 28.44 41.21 8.49
N LEU A 352 29.65 40.64 8.56
CA LEU A 352 30.51 40.35 7.41
C LEU A 352 30.20 38.96 6.84
N LYS A 353 30.71 38.68 5.64
CA LYS A 353 30.55 37.39 4.93
C LYS A 353 31.79 36.51 4.99
N ALA A 354 32.96 37.15 5.08
CA ALA A 354 34.26 36.52 5.24
C ALA A 354 35.25 37.58 5.72
N TRP A 355 36.32 37.15 6.39
CA TRP A 355 37.48 37.98 6.69
C TRP A 355 38.77 37.21 6.45
N ALA A 356 39.90 37.90 6.45
CA ALA A 356 41.21 37.26 6.34
C ALA A 356 41.56 36.45 7.60
N TYR A 357 41.18 36.96 8.78
CA TYR A 357 41.41 36.36 10.09
C TYR A 357 40.59 37.09 11.17
N ASP A 358 40.47 36.46 12.35
CA ASP A 358 39.83 37.05 13.53
C ASP A 358 40.59 38.32 13.98
N PRO A 359 39.93 39.50 14.04
CA PRO A 359 40.56 40.73 14.50
C PRO A 359 41.29 40.61 15.84
N ALA A 360 40.92 39.68 16.73
CA ALA A 360 41.56 39.46 18.02
C ALA A 360 43.05 39.10 17.94
N VAL A 361 43.53 38.58 16.81
CA VAL A 361 44.97 38.31 16.59
C VAL A 361 45.73 39.50 16.00
N SER A 362 45.05 40.63 15.75
CA SER A 362 45.67 41.84 15.23
C SER A 362 46.49 42.56 16.30
N HIS A 363 47.48 43.32 15.85
CA HIS A 363 48.22 44.23 16.71
C HIS A 363 47.47 45.54 16.89
N SER A 364 47.64 46.17 18.05
CA SER A 364 46.98 47.44 18.37
C SER A 364 47.50 48.64 17.55
N VAL A 365 48.60 48.48 16.81
CA VAL A 365 49.19 49.55 15.97
C VAL A 365 48.91 49.27 14.49
N PRO A 366 48.03 50.05 13.84
CA PRO A 366 47.76 49.98 12.41
C PRO A 366 48.99 50.35 11.56
N MET A 367 49.04 49.89 10.31
CA MET A 367 50.19 50.09 9.41
C MET A 367 49.76 50.76 8.10
N TYR A 368 50.61 51.63 7.56
CA TYR A 368 50.41 52.17 6.21
C TYR A 368 50.56 51.07 5.15
N CYS A 369 49.63 51.01 4.21
CA CYS A 369 49.66 50.04 3.13
C CYS A 369 50.68 50.38 2.02
N GLY A 370 51.07 51.66 1.92
CA GLY A 370 51.83 52.18 0.78
C GLY A 370 51.01 52.19 -0.52
N THR A 371 51.66 52.49 -1.63
CA THR A 371 51.01 52.62 -2.96
C THR A 371 51.12 51.37 -3.84
N THR A 372 51.83 50.34 -3.39
CA THR A 372 51.92 49.04 -4.07
C THR A 372 50.71 48.18 -3.71
N PRO A 373 50.06 47.51 -4.67
CA PRO A 373 48.91 46.68 -4.35
C PRO A 373 49.26 45.57 -3.36
N ARG A 374 48.40 45.42 -2.36
CA ARG A 374 48.51 44.39 -1.31
C ARG A 374 47.39 43.39 -1.48
N LEU A 375 47.59 42.19 -0.94
CA LEU A 375 46.60 41.14 -0.97
C LEU A 375 46.49 40.44 0.38
N ALA A 376 45.28 39.97 0.67
CA ALA A 376 45.02 39.00 1.72
C ALA A 376 43.97 37.98 1.26
N ALA A 377 44.14 36.73 1.67
CA ALA A 377 43.22 35.66 1.38
C ALA A 377 42.05 35.64 2.37
N VAL A 378 40.84 35.45 1.86
CA VAL A 378 39.61 35.26 2.64
C VAL A 378 38.96 33.94 2.26
N LYS A 379 38.32 33.26 3.23
CA LYS A 379 37.63 31.99 3.02
C LYS A 379 36.12 32.19 3.06
N LEU A 380 35.42 31.68 2.04
CA LEU A 380 33.97 31.53 2.05
C LEU A 380 33.61 30.07 2.30
N ASN A 381 32.78 29.83 3.32
CA ASN A 381 32.30 28.49 3.69
C ASN A 381 31.04 28.07 2.91
N LYS A 382 30.31 29.05 2.34
CA LYS A 382 29.03 28.87 1.64
C LYS A 382 28.94 29.81 0.44
N ARG A 383 28.10 29.48 -0.54
CA ARG A 383 27.80 30.37 -1.67
C ARG A 383 27.22 31.67 -1.15
N THR A 384 27.84 32.80 -1.47
CA THR A 384 27.52 34.10 -0.86
C THR A 384 27.56 35.24 -1.86
N SER A 385 26.58 36.15 -1.77
CA SER A 385 26.59 37.41 -2.52
C SER A 385 27.43 38.46 -1.78
N ILE A 386 28.33 39.10 -2.50
CA ILE A 386 29.30 40.07 -2.01
C ILE A 386 29.07 41.38 -2.74
N SER A 387 28.97 42.45 -1.97
CA SER A 387 28.69 43.81 -2.47
C SER A 387 29.79 44.80 -2.12
N LYS A 388 30.58 44.51 -1.08
CA LYS A 388 31.59 45.43 -0.56
C LYS A 388 32.88 44.73 -0.17
N ILE A 389 33.98 45.48 -0.24
CA ILE A 389 35.26 45.13 0.38
C ILE A 389 35.46 46.06 1.57
N VAL A 390 35.82 45.48 2.72
CA VAL A 390 35.88 46.17 4.02
C VAL A 390 37.29 46.10 4.58
N TRP A 391 37.79 47.22 5.11
CA TRP A 391 39.03 47.30 5.87
C TRP A 391 38.75 47.93 7.23
N HIS A 392 39.56 47.58 8.23
CA HIS A 392 39.58 48.30 9.50
C HIS A 392 40.71 49.32 9.46
N PHE A 393 40.36 50.60 9.43
CA PHE A 393 41.33 51.68 9.45
C PHE A 393 41.51 52.18 10.88
N GLY A 394 42.74 52.16 11.39
CA GLY A 394 43.06 52.77 12.68
C GLY A 394 43.40 54.25 12.63
N GLY A 395 43.49 54.79 11.41
CA GLY A 395 43.63 56.21 11.11
C GLY A 395 43.58 56.39 9.60
N TYR A 396 42.68 57.25 9.12
CA TYR A 396 42.55 57.56 7.70
C TYR A 396 41.75 58.84 7.47
N ALA A 397 42.36 59.82 6.82
CA ALA A 397 41.76 61.14 6.58
C ALA A 397 41.20 61.30 5.15
N GLY A 398 40.99 60.21 4.41
CA GLY A 398 40.55 60.27 3.01
C GLY A 398 41.66 60.73 2.06
N GLY A 399 41.28 61.14 0.86
CA GLY A 399 42.20 61.70 -0.13
C GLY A 399 42.94 60.66 -0.97
N LEU A 400 42.31 59.50 -1.24
CA LEU A 400 42.79 58.64 -2.31
C LEU A 400 42.83 59.40 -3.64
N THR A 401 43.81 59.05 -4.44
CA THR A 401 44.12 59.67 -5.73
C THR A 401 43.94 58.66 -6.86
N SER A 402 44.03 59.16 -8.09
CA SER A 402 43.73 58.39 -9.29
C SER A 402 44.53 57.08 -9.39
N GLY A 403 43.83 56.00 -9.78
CA GLY A 403 44.39 54.66 -9.88
C GLY A 403 44.30 53.85 -8.58
N SER A 404 43.52 54.31 -7.61
CA SER A 404 43.15 53.48 -6.47
C SER A 404 42.07 52.49 -6.90
N TRP A 405 42.17 51.23 -6.50
CA TRP A 405 41.20 50.19 -6.86
C TRP A 405 41.21 49.05 -5.86
N ALA A 406 40.14 48.25 -5.86
CA ALA A 406 40.09 46.99 -5.12
C ALA A 406 39.39 45.91 -5.94
N ALA A 407 39.81 44.66 -5.79
CA ALA A 407 39.26 43.56 -6.57
C ALA A 407 39.33 42.23 -5.81
N ILE A 408 38.45 41.30 -6.20
CA ILE A 408 38.37 39.95 -5.67
C ILE A 408 38.80 38.99 -6.77
N TYR A 409 39.69 38.07 -6.45
CA TYR A 409 40.20 37.05 -7.35
C TYR A 409 39.93 35.67 -6.77
N ASN A 410 39.59 34.71 -7.62
CA ASN A 410 39.58 33.32 -7.21
C ASN A 410 41.04 32.86 -6.98
N ALA A 411 41.37 32.38 -5.78
CA ALA A 411 42.75 32.07 -5.41
C ALA A 411 43.35 30.88 -6.19
N SER A 412 42.52 29.99 -6.74
CA SER A 412 43.00 28.84 -7.53
C SER A 412 43.19 29.18 -9.00
N THR A 413 42.32 30.01 -9.58
CA THR A 413 42.39 30.36 -11.02
C THR A 413 43.06 31.70 -11.29
N LEU A 414 43.24 32.53 -10.28
CA LEU A 414 43.73 33.92 -10.36
C LEU A 414 42.87 34.84 -11.25
N VAL A 415 41.66 34.40 -11.62
CA VAL A 415 40.71 35.19 -12.41
C VAL A 415 40.02 36.20 -11.50
N ARG A 416 39.85 37.43 -11.98
CA ARG A 416 39.08 38.47 -11.28
C ARG A 416 37.60 38.13 -11.31
N VAL A 417 37.00 38.05 -10.13
CA VAL A 417 35.58 37.68 -9.93
C VAL A 417 34.74 38.80 -9.33
N GLY A 418 35.37 39.87 -8.85
CA GLY A 418 34.72 41.10 -8.39
C GLY A 418 35.67 42.28 -8.50
N ASN A 419 35.15 43.48 -8.71
CA ASN A 419 35.97 44.67 -8.93
C ASN A 419 35.28 45.93 -8.38
N ALA A 420 36.07 46.83 -7.81
CA ALA A 420 35.75 48.23 -7.58
C ALA A 420 36.80 49.02 -8.37
N THR A 421 36.41 49.44 -9.59
CA THR A 421 37.36 49.94 -10.60
C THR A 421 38.07 51.21 -10.15
N THR A 422 37.36 52.07 -9.41
CA THR A 422 37.86 53.32 -8.84
C THR A 422 37.33 53.46 -7.42
N ILE A 423 38.21 53.79 -6.48
CA ILE A 423 37.87 53.96 -5.06
C ILE A 423 38.37 55.29 -4.49
N GLU A 424 38.73 56.23 -5.36
CA GLU A 424 39.17 57.59 -5.03
C GLU A 424 38.07 58.65 -5.25
N ALA A 425 36.98 58.30 -5.93
CA ALA A 425 35.92 59.22 -6.31
C ALA A 425 34.54 58.60 -6.08
N GLY A 426 33.79 59.11 -5.09
CA GLY A 426 32.42 58.70 -4.78
C GLY A 426 32.23 57.30 -4.18
N ASN A 427 33.26 56.46 -4.24
CA ASN A 427 33.30 55.10 -3.70
C ASN A 427 34.51 54.87 -2.77
N GLU A 428 35.09 55.96 -2.29
CA GLU A 428 36.19 55.95 -1.32
C GLU A 428 35.69 55.44 0.03
N PRO A 429 36.45 54.56 0.71
CA PRO A 429 36.14 54.22 2.09
C PRO A 429 36.06 55.50 2.93
N GLY A 430 35.01 55.65 3.73
CA GLY A 430 34.87 56.80 4.62
C GLY A 430 36.04 56.93 5.60
N GLU A 431 36.41 58.18 5.89
CA GLU A 431 37.47 58.58 6.82
C GLU A 431 37.25 58.01 8.23
N GLN A 432 38.35 57.66 8.91
CA GLN A 432 38.35 57.10 10.26
C GLN A 432 39.31 57.86 11.18
N HIS A 433 38.73 58.60 12.13
CA HIS A 433 39.44 59.45 13.10
C HIS A 433 39.27 59.00 14.56
N GLY A 434 38.52 57.92 14.80
CA GLY A 434 38.19 57.43 16.13
C GLY A 434 39.36 56.71 16.82
N SER A 435 39.42 56.76 18.16
CA SER A 435 40.38 55.98 18.94
C SER A 435 40.17 54.48 18.69
N GLY A 436 41.23 53.77 18.27
CA GLY A 436 41.16 52.35 17.89
C GLY A 436 40.69 52.08 16.46
N GLY A 437 40.28 53.12 15.71
CA GLY A 437 39.81 52.98 14.33
C GLY A 437 38.39 52.47 14.17
N ASN A 438 37.99 52.26 12.90
CA ASN A 438 36.72 51.63 12.57
C ASN A 438 36.79 50.91 11.20
N ALA A 439 35.81 50.06 10.95
CA ALA A 439 35.59 49.45 9.64
C ALA A 439 35.04 50.48 8.65
N SER A 440 35.61 50.48 7.45
CA SER A 440 35.15 51.28 6.31
C SER A 440 35.27 50.46 5.04
N ALA A 441 34.46 50.79 4.04
CA ALA A 441 34.25 49.91 2.91
C ALA A 441 34.13 50.68 1.59
N THR A 442 34.51 50.00 0.51
CA THR A 442 34.18 50.39 -0.85
C THR A 442 33.13 49.42 -1.41
N THR A 443 32.29 49.90 -2.31
CA THR A 443 31.29 49.09 -3.01
C THR A 443 31.90 48.49 -4.28
N LEU A 444 31.57 47.24 -4.60
CA LEU A 444 31.92 46.66 -5.89
C LEU A 444 31.09 47.30 -7.00
N ASP A 445 31.65 47.40 -8.20
CA ASP A 445 30.97 47.93 -9.40
C ASP A 445 29.67 47.16 -9.70
N ALA A 446 29.64 45.88 -9.32
CA ALA A 446 28.44 45.04 -9.30
C ALA A 446 28.51 44.04 -8.14
N VAL A 447 27.34 43.64 -7.61
CA VAL A 447 27.24 42.54 -6.66
C VAL A 447 27.64 41.24 -7.35
N VAL A 448 28.50 40.45 -6.70
CA VAL A 448 29.00 39.17 -7.23
C VAL A 448 28.61 38.02 -6.31
N THR A 449 28.18 36.91 -6.89
CA THR A 449 27.87 35.70 -6.12
C THR A 449 29.02 34.70 -6.26
N LEU A 450 29.65 34.38 -5.15
CA LEU A 450 30.85 33.55 -5.09
C LEU A 450 30.52 32.19 -4.46
N ASP A 451 31.08 31.12 -5.02
CA ASP A 451 30.98 29.76 -4.47
C ASP A 451 31.90 29.57 -3.25
N PRO A 452 31.68 28.53 -2.42
CA PRO A 452 32.61 28.19 -1.34
C PRO A 452 34.03 28.02 -1.88
N GLY A 453 35.01 28.66 -1.23
CA GLY A 453 36.38 28.69 -1.73
C GLY A 453 37.26 29.73 -1.04
N VAL A 454 38.50 29.85 -1.52
CA VAL A 454 39.45 30.87 -1.09
C VAL A 454 39.56 31.93 -2.17
N TYR A 455 39.51 33.19 -1.76
CA TYR A 455 39.57 34.34 -2.65
C TYR A 455 40.66 35.29 -2.18
N TYR A 456 41.36 35.94 -3.10
CA TYR A 456 42.26 37.04 -2.78
C TYR A 456 41.49 38.34 -2.90
N VAL A 457 41.48 39.12 -1.83
CA VAL A 457 41.13 40.53 -1.88
C VAL A 457 42.41 41.29 -2.12
N VAL A 458 42.47 42.03 -3.22
CA VAL A 458 43.64 42.80 -3.65
C VAL A 458 43.24 44.26 -3.76
N TRP A 459 44.06 45.16 -3.24
CA TRP A 459 43.76 46.59 -3.28
C TRP A 459 45.00 47.42 -3.50
N ARG A 460 44.81 48.57 -4.14
CA ARG A 460 45.80 49.63 -4.31
C ARG A 460 45.20 50.92 -3.77
N PHE A 461 45.90 51.53 -2.81
CA PHE A 461 45.59 52.88 -2.34
C PHE A 461 46.67 53.83 -2.85
N ALA A 462 46.32 54.70 -3.80
CA ALA A 462 47.20 55.78 -4.23
C ALA A 462 46.91 57.01 -3.37
N TYR A 463 47.91 57.51 -2.66
CA TYR A 463 47.77 58.68 -1.79
C TYR A 463 49.13 59.36 -1.63
N ASN A 464 49.12 60.57 -1.07
CA ASN A 464 50.35 61.30 -0.76
C ASN A 464 51.06 60.64 0.44
N THR A 465 52.20 60.00 0.21
CA THR A 465 52.95 59.32 1.27
C THR A 465 53.81 60.25 2.12
N THR A 466 53.92 61.54 1.78
CA THR A 466 54.79 62.50 2.47
C THR A 466 54.16 63.08 3.74
N THR A 467 52.83 63.22 3.79
CA THR A 467 52.16 63.86 4.94
C THR A 467 51.77 62.88 6.05
N GLY A 468 51.89 61.57 5.83
CA GLY A 468 51.47 60.56 6.82
C GLY A 468 49.96 60.41 6.93
N ASP A 469 49.16 61.02 6.06
CA ASP A 469 47.68 60.96 6.15
C ASP A 469 47.08 59.78 5.37
N GLY A 470 47.90 58.78 5.05
CA GLY A 470 47.48 57.61 4.30
C GLY A 470 46.61 56.64 5.09
N PRO A 471 45.87 55.75 4.41
CA PRO A 471 45.12 54.68 5.05
C PRO A 471 46.02 53.76 5.87
N MET A 472 45.82 53.76 7.20
CA MET A 472 46.47 52.84 8.11
C MET A 472 45.53 51.68 8.43
N ILE A 473 45.85 50.50 7.91
CA ILE A 473 45.00 49.31 8.05
C ILE A 473 45.47 48.47 9.24
N LEU A 474 44.53 47.92 10.00
CA LEU A 474 44.80 46.94 11.04
C LEU A 474 45.56 45.73 10.48
N GLY A 475 46.56 45.22 11.21
CA GLY A 475 47.38 44.12 10.75
C GLY A 475 47.91 43.22 11.86
N ILE A 476 48.43 42.05 11.50
CA ILE A 476 49.14 41.14 12.42
C ILE A 476 50.64 41.48 12.42
N GLU A 477 51.33 41.24 13.53
CA GLU A 477 52.78 41.42 13.64
C GLU A 477 53.57 40.70 12.54
N ASN A 478 54.70 41.30 12.19
CA ASN A 478 55.72 40.70 11.35
C ASN A 478 56.87 40.03 12.12
N SER A 479 56.63 39.66 13.38
CA SER A 479 57.57 38.89 14.19
C SER A 479 57.52 37.39 13.81
N TYR A 480 58.52 36.62 14.25
CA TYR A 480 58.65 35.17 13.96
C TYR A 480 57.40 34.33 14.38
N GLY A 481 56.52 34.88 15.22
CA GLY A 481 55.26 34.24 15.63
C GLY A 481 54.05 34.48 14.72
N GLY A 482 54.16 35.34 13.70
CA GLY A 482 53.06 35.62 12.77
C GLY A 482 52.80 34.50 11.76
N PRO A 483 51.57 34.34 11.24
CA PRO A 483 51.27 33.33 10.23
C PRO A 483 52.10 33.56 8.96
N ALA A 484 52.57 32.47 8.35
CA ALA A 484 53.36 32.54 7.12
C ALA A 484 52.56 33.16 5.95
N ASN A 485 53.25 33.92 5.10
CA ASN A 485 52.67 34.53 3.90
C ASN A 485 52.14 33.48 2.92
N THR A 486 52.86 32.36 2.79
CA THR A 486 52.46 31.20 2.02
C THR A 486 52.30 30.01 2.94
N PHE A 487 51.25 29.23 2.72
CA PHE A 487 51.14 27.93 3.36
C PHE A 487 51.66 26.87 2.38
N GLY A 488 52.58 26.01 2.82
CA GLY A 488 53.33 25.07 1.95
C GLY A 488 52.49 23.99 1.26
N LEU A 489 51.18 23.95 1.50
CA LEU A 489 50.23 23.11 0.80
C LEU A 489 49.53 23.97 -0.28
N ASN A 490 49.77 23.63 -1.55
CA ASN A 490 49.18 24.25 -2.75
C ASN A 490 49.66 25.67 -3.12
N ASN A 491 50.78 26.15 -2.58
CA ASN A 491 51.33 27.49 -2.88
C ASN A 491 50.33 28.64 -2.70
N LEU A 492 49.36 28.48 -1.79
CA LEU A 492 48.36 29.49 -1.47
C LEU A 492 49.01 30.66 -0.71
N TRP A 493 48.84 31.87 -1.23
CA TRP A 493 49.28 33.10 -0.58
C TRP A 493 48.20 33.60 0.38
N ARG A 494 48.46 33.58 1.68
CA ARG A 494 47.58 34.21 2.67
C ARG A 494 47.72 35.73 2.67
N TYR A 495 48.94 36.23 2.50
CA TYR A 495 49.26 37.65 2.45
C TYR A 495 50.36 37.88 1.43
N GLY A 496 50.37 39.05 0.82
CA GLY A 496 51.38 39.36 -0.19
C GLY A 496 51.23 40.76 -0.75
N ARG A 497 52.08 41.05 -1.72
CA ARG A 497 52.01 42.26 -2.55
C ARG A 497 52.23 41.90 -4.01
N LEU A 498 51.83 42.79 -4.90
CA LEU A 498 52.26 42.68 -6.29
C LEU A 498 53.66 43.27 -6.46
N THR A 499 54.47 42.67 -7.35
CA THR A 499 55.80 43.18 -7.72
C THR A 499 55.74 44.46 -8.54
N THR A 500 54.60 44.72 -9.16
CA THR A 500 54.29 45.95 -9.91
C THR A 500 53.18 46.73 -9.21
N SER A 501 53.03 48.01 -9.54
CA SER A 501 51.95 48.86 -9.03
C SER A 501 51.01 49.31 -10.17
N PRO A 502 50.21 48.39 -10.75
CA PRO A 502 49.27 48.74 -11.81
C PRO A 502 48.20 49.69 -11.28
N THR A 503 47.87 50.72 -12.07
CA THR A 503 46.84 51.72 -11.74
C THR A 503 45.41 51.22 -11.99
N THR A 504 45.26 50.01 -12.52
CA THR A 504 43.99 49.31 -12.70
C THR A 504 44.11 47.89 -12.18
N SER A 505 43.01 47.30 -11.69
CA SER A 505 43.02 45.91 -11.25
C SER A 505 43.41 44.97 -12.41
N PRO A 506 44.38 44.07 -12.24
CA PRO A 506 44.77 43.13 -13.30
C PRO A 506 43.71 42.04 -13.52
N SER A 507 43.72 41.37 -14.67
CA SER A 507 42.92 40.16 -14.91
C SER A 507 43.59 39.35 -16.04
N PRO A 508 44.24 38.21 -15.73
CA PRO A 508 44.35 37.54 -14.43
C PRO A 508 45.36 38.22 -13.48
N LEU A 509 45.30 37.87 -12.18
CA LEU A 509 46.28 38.30 -11.18
C LEU A 509 47.62 37.61 -11.42
N SER A 510 48.72 38.37 -11.33
CA SER A 510 50.08 37.84 -11.48
C SER A 510 51.09 38.66 -10.67
N GLY A 511 52.30 38.13 -10.51
CA GLY A 511 53.39 38.85 -9.84
C GLY A 511 53.24 38.96 -8.32
N ILE A 512 52.64 37.96 -7.66
CA ILE A 512 52.56 37.93 -6.20
C ILE A 512 53.95 37.69 -5.61
N ALA A 513 54.35 38.52 -4.65
CA ALA A 513 55.59 38.42 -3.92
C ALA A 513 55.37 38.50 -2.41
N ASN A 514 56.39 38.07 -1.67
CA ASN A 514 56.46 38.17 -0.22
C ASN A 514 56.29 39.61 0.25
N GLU A 515 55.60 39.71 1.37
CA GLU A 515 55.27 40.98 2.00
C GLU A 515 55.56 40.91 3.49
N SER A 516 56.02 42.02 4.04
CA SER A 516 56.31 42.15 5.47
C SER A 516 55.03 42.44 6.27
N ASN A 517 54.09 43.19 5.69
CA ASN A 517 52.86 43.61 6.37
C ASN A 517 51.67 42.68 6.06
N ARG A 518 50.94 42.24 7.08
CA ARG A 518 49.76 41.38 6.94
C ARG A 518 48.53 42.18 7.34
N PHE A 519 47.72 42.56 6.36
CA PHE A 519 46.59 43.46 6.58
C PHE A 519 45.29 42.70 6.74
N TRP A 520 44.43 43.23 7.61
CA TRP A 520 43.07 42.75 7.77
C TRP A 520 42.17 43.28 6.66
N VAL A 521 41.35 42.40 6.10
CA VAL A 521 40.34 42.73 5.10
C VAL A 521 39.18 41.76 5.21
N ALA A 522 37.99 42.21 4.83
CA ALA A 522 36.77 41.43 4.85
C ALA A 522 35.88 41.71 3.64
N LEU A 523 34.86 40.87 3.48
CA LEU A 523 33.82 40.96 2.46
C LEU A 523 32.46 41.14 3.12
N ALA A 524 31.58 41.95 2.52
CA ALA A 524 30.23 42.20 3.03
C ALA A 524 29.14 42.12 1.95
#